data_AF-A0A964B9G9-F1
#
_entry.id   AF-A0A964B9G9-F1
#
_cell.length_a   1.000
_cell.length_b   1.000
_cell.length_c   1.000
_cell.angle_alpha   90.00
_cell.angle_beta   90.00
_cell.angle_gamma   90.00
#
_symmetry.space_group_name_H-M   'P 1'
#
loop_
_entity.id
_entity.type
_entity.pdbx_description
1 polymer ?
#
loop_
_entity_poly.entity_id
_entity_poly.type
_entity_poly.pdbx_seq_one_letter_code
_entity_poly.pdbx_strand_id
1 'polypeptide(L)'
;MKVSRSALRILACVALAATLAPARLGAQTAFKHFNYCAPPTPPSCVEAVADASEKKLKACETDVERYVASVFAYRGCIAAETERAVREANATIRKIRCARDPAFCPQPPPEPEAAPARRKKKRGMK
;
A
#
# COMPACT_ATOMS: atom_id res chain seq x y z
N MET A 1 -28.54 67.14 -25.51
CA MET A 1 -28.70 66.11 -24.45
C MET A 1 -28.92 64.75 -25.11
N LYS A 2 -27.89 63.89 -25.15
CA LYS A 2 -27.96 62.53 -25.69
C LYS A 2 -27.33 61.59 -24.66
N VAL A 3 -28.16 60.74 -24.07
CA VAL A 3 -27.77 59.75 -23.06
C VAL A 3 -27.04 58.60 -23.77
N SER A 4 -25.78 58.38 -23.41
CA SER A 4 -24.93 57.33 -23.98
C SER A 4 -25.33 55.97 -23.39
N ARG A 5 -25.84 55.08 -24.23
CA ARG A 5 -26.33 53.72 -23.89
C ARG A 5 -25.22 52.70 -23.60
N SER A 6 -23.98 53.15 -23.43
CA SER A 6 -22.80 52.27 -23.37
C SER A 6 -22.40 51.83 -21.95
N ALA A 7 -23.11 52.25 -20.91
CA ALA A 7 -22.73 51.97 -19.52
C ALA A 7 -23.55 50.86 -18.82
N LEU A 8 -24.51 50.23 -19.50
CA LEU A 8 -25.38 49.21 -18.90
C LEU A 8 -25.23 47.81 -19.53
N ARG A 9 -24.01 47.46 -19.95
CA ARG A 9 -23.67 46.12 -20.45
C ARG A 9 -22.35 45.57 -19.91
N ILE A 10 -21.86 46.09 -18.78
CA ILE A 10 -20.63 45.60 -18.13
C ILE A 10 -20.92 44.90 -16.77
N LEU A 11 -22.17 44.90 -16.31
CA LEU A 11 -22.59 44.28 -15.04
C LEU A 11 -23.30 42.93 -15.22
N ALA A 12 -22.89 42.12 -16.19
CA ALA A 12 -23.46 40.78 -16.42
C ALA A 12 -22.39 39.71 -16.71
N CYS A 13 -21.15 39.88 -16.22
CA CYS A 13 -20.03 38.99 -16.56
C CYS A 13 -19.38 38.22 -15.39
N VAL A 14 -19.91 38.23 -14.16
CA VAL A 14 -19.21 37.55 -13.03
C VAL A 14 -20.06 36.54 -12.26
N ALA A 15 -21.38 36.46 -12.46
CA ALA A 15 -22.24 35.60 -11.63
C ALA A 15 -22.50 34.18 -12.20
N LEU A 16 -21.78 33.73 -13.24
CA LEU A 16 -22.01 32.42 -13.87
C LEU A 16 -20.74 31.59 -14.09
N ALA A 17 -19.74 31.73 -13.20
CA ALA A 17 -18.52 30.91 -13.22
C ALA A 17 -18.29 30.12 -11.92
N ALA A 18 -19.32 30.01 -11.05
CA ALA A 18 -19.20 29.36 -9.75
C ALA A 18 -19.83 27.95 -9.67
N THR A 19 -20.42 27.42 -10.76
CA THR A 19 -21.07 26.09 -10.77
C THR A 19 -20.28 25.00 -11.51
N LEU A 20 -19.09 25.32 -12.01
CA LEU A 20 -18.13 24.35 -12.56
C LEU A 20 -16.86 24.34 -11.71
N ALA A 21 -17.01 24.16 -10.40
CA ALA A 21 -15.91 23.68 -9.60
C ALA A 21 -15.82 22.16 -9.84
N PRO A 22 -14.79 21.64 -10.54
CA PRO A 22 -14.51 20.22 -10.45
C PRO A 22 -14.33 19.92 -8.97
N ALA A 23 -15.15 18.99 -8.47
CA ALA A 23 -14.98 18.42 -7.15
C ALA A 23 -13.48 18.10 -6.98
N ARG A 24 -12.92 18.66 -5.90
CA ARG A 24 -11.50 18.67 -5.62
C ARG A 24 -10.84 17.35 -5.98
N LEU A 25 -9.74 17.41 -6.73
CA LEU A 25 -8.69 16.39 -6.69
C LEU A 25 -8.31 16.18 -5.21
N GLY A 26 -8.88 15.16 -4.59
CA GLY A 26 -8.42 14.54 -3.36
C GLY A 26 -8.74 13.06 -3.53
N ALA A 27 -7.78 12.15 -3.67
CA ALA A 27 -6.51 12.08 -2.99
C ALA A 27 -5.40 11.63 -3.94
N GLN A 28 -4.45 12.52 -4.21
CA GLN A 28 -3.07 12.10 -4.46
C GLN A 28 -2.38 12.11 -3.09
N THR A 29 -2.82 11.26 -2.16
CA THR A 29 -1.99 10.96 -0.99
C THR A 29 -0.79 10.21 -1.54
N ALA A 30 0.36 10.89 -1.54
CA ALA A 30 1.66 10.30 -1.79
C ALA A 30 1.67 8.88 -1.20
N PHE A 31 1.87 7.88 -2.04
CA PHE A 31 2.09 6.49 -1.64
C PHE A 31 3.30 6.48 -0.71
N LYS A 32 3.07 6.73 0.59
CA LYS A 32 4.08 6.52 1.61
C LYS A 32 4.20 5.00 1.70
N HIS A 33 5.39 4.52 1.40
CA HIS A 33 5.80 3.11 1.37
C HIS A 33 5.37 2.37 0.09
N PHE A 34 5.97 2.74 -1.04
CA PHE A 34 6.25 1.74 -2.07
C PHE A 34 7.31 0.78 -1.49
N ASN A 35 6.87 -0.29 -0.83
CA ASN A 35 7.71 -1.48 -0.74
C ASN A 35 7.75 -2.05 -2.15
N TYR A 36 8.69 -1.56 -2.95
CA TYR A 36 8.79 -1.95 -4.34
C TYR A 36 9.33 -3.38 -4.41
N CYS A 37 8.52 -4.30 -4.92
CA CYS A 37 8.97 -5.62 -5.29
C CYS A 37 9.70 -5.50 -6.63
N ALA A 38 11.04 -5.59 -6.62
CA ALA A 38 11.85 -5.54 -7.83
C ALA A 38 11.74 -6.86 -8.60
N PRO A 39 11.30 -6.87 -9.87
CA PRO A 39 11.29 -8.07 -10.69
C PRO A 39 12.72 -8.59 -10.88
N PRO A 40 12.98 -9.89 -10.66
CA PRO A 40 14.30 -10.46 -10.89
C PRO A 40 14.57 -10.55 -12.40
N THR A 41 15.82 -10.33 -12.79
CA THR A 41 16.27 -10.43 -14.19
C THR A 41 16.97 -11.77 -14.42
N PRO A 42 16.68 -12.47 -15.53
CA PRO A 42 17.37 -13.71 -15.86
C PRO A 42 18.87 -13.45 -16.09
N PRO A 43 19.75 -14.40 -15.73
CA PRO A 43 21.19 -14.23 -15.95
C PRO A 43 21.51 -14.30 -17.43
N SER A 44 22.36 -13.41 -17.94
CA SER A 44 22.68 -13.30 -19.37
C SER A 44 23.37 -14.53 -19.95
N CYS A 45 23.91 -15.41 -19.11
CA CYS A 45 24.61 -16.62 -19.54
C CYS A 45 23.70 -17.63 -20.23
N VAL A 46 22.39 -17.60 -19.98
CA VAL A 46 21.43 -18.54 -20.59
C VAL A 46 21.31 -18.36 -22.11
N GLU A 47 21.56 -17.15 -22.61
CA GLU A 47 21.57 -16.84 -24.05
C GLU A 47 22.89 -17.22 -24.73
N ALA A 48 23.94 -17.56 -23.96
CA ALA A 48 25.30 -17.78 -24.45
C ALA A 48 25.79 -19.24 -24.25
N VAL A 49 24.87 -20.20 -24.17
CA VAL A 49 25.19 -21.60 -23.82
C VAL A 49 25.72 -22.45 -24.97
N ALA A 50 25.50 -22.06 -26.23
CA ALA A 50 25.77 -22.90 -27.41
C ALA A 50 27.26 -23.31 -27.55
N ASP A 51 28.19 -22.40 -27.26
CA ASP A 51 29.64 -22.62 -27.37
C ASP A 51 30.36 -22.55 -26.01
N ALA A 52 29.60 -22.72 -24.91
CA ALA A 52 30.14 -22.55 -23.57
C ALA A 52 30.93 -23.79 -23.11
N SER A 53 32.14 -23.56 -22.61
CA SER A 53 32.91 -24.60 -21.90
C SER A 53 32.14 -25.10 -20.66
N GLU A 54 32.35 -26.36 -20.25
CA GLU A 54 31.72 -26.97 -19.06
C GLU A 54 31.82 -26.11 -17.79
N LYS A 55 32.98 -25.45 -17.59
CA LYS A 55 33.19 -24.53 -16.46
C LYS A 55 32.22 -23.33 -16.48
N LYS A 56 31.94 -22.78 -17.67
CA LYS A 56 30.99 -21.67 -17.85
C LYS A 56 29.55 -22.13 -17.65
N LEU A 57 29.22 -23.35 -18.07
CA LEU A 57 27.91 -23.95 -17.84
C LEU A 57 27.62 -24.13 -16.33
N LYS A 58 28.57 -24.71 -15.58
CA LYS A 58 28.43 -24.86 -14.11
C LYS A 58 28.27 -23.52 -13.37
N ALA A 59 29.00 -22.50 -13.80
CA ALA A 59 28.83 -21.15 -13.25
C ALA A 59 27.42 -20.59 -13.58
N CYS A 60 26.95 -20.79 -14.81
CA CYS A 60 25.62 -20.37 -15.22
C CYS A 60 24.50 -21.10 -14.45
N GLU A 61 24.64 -22.40 -14.20
CA GLU A 61 23.71 -23.17 -13.36
C GLU A 61 23.56 -22.56 -11.96
N THR A 62 24.69 -22.19 -11.34
CA THR A 62 24.67 -21.52 -10.02
C THR A 62 23.94 -20.18 -10.06
N ASP A 63 24.13 -19.39 -11.12
CA ASP A 63 23.43 -18.11 -11.30
C ASP A 63 21.93 -18.30 -11.59
N VAL A 64 21.56 -19.36 -12.30
CA VAL A 64 20.16 -19.74 -12.52
C VAL A 64 19.49 -20.16 -11.22
N GLU A 65 20.16 -20.94 -10.36
CA GLU A 65 19.64 -21.28 -9.03
C GLU A 65 19.39 -20.03 -8.18
N ARG A 66 20.32 -19.07 -8.20
CA ARG A 66 20.16 -17.79 -7.52
C ARG A 66 18.99 -16.99 -8.09
N TYR A 67 18.84 -16.97 -9.42
CA TYR A 67 17.70 -16.34 -10.09
C TYR A 67 16.37 -16.98 -9.64
N VAL A 68 16.27 -18.30 -9.61
CA VAL A 68 15.07 -19.01 -9.14
C VAL A 68 14.75 -18.66 -7.69
N ALA A 69 15.75 -18.64 -6.80
CA ALA A 69 15.55 -18.21 -5.42
C ALA A 69 15.03 -16.75 -5.34
N SER A 70 15.54 -15.85 -6.18
CA SER A 70 15.08 -14.47 -6.25
C SER A 70 13.64 -14.34 -6.77
N VAL A 71 13.19 -15.23 -7.67
CA VAL A 71 11.79 -15.31 -8.13
C VAL A 71 10.86 -15.68 -6.98
N PHE A 72 11.23 -16.64 -6.12
CA PHE A 72 10.42 -16.97 -4.95
C PHE A 72 10.34 -15.81 -3.96
N ALA A 73 11.45 -15.12 -3.70
CA ALA A 73 11.46 -13.92 -2.86
C ALA A 73 10.56 -12.81 -3.43
N TYR A 74 10.62 -12.58 -4.74
CA TYR A 74 9.78 -11.61 -5.44
C TYR A 74 8.29 -11.95 -5.31
N ARG A 75 7.90 -13.23 -5.48
CA ARG A 75 6.51 -13.68 -5.27
C ARG A 75 6.04 -13.45 -3.83
N GLY A 76 6.90 -13.75 -2.86
CA GLY A 76 6.62 -13.49 -1.44
C GLY A 76 6.38 -12.01 -1.15
N CYS A 77 7.21 -11.13 -1.73
CA CYS A 77 7.03 -9.68 -1.63
C CYS A 77 5.67 -9.23 -2.17
N ILE A 78 5.30 -9.68 -3.38
CA ILE A 78 4.00 -9.31 -3.99
C ILE A 78 2.84 -9.77 -3.11
N ALA A 79 2.90 -10.98 -2.58
CA ALA A 79 1.85 -11.50 -1.70
C ALA A 79 1.68 -10.62 -0.45
N ALA A 80 2.79 -10.26 0.21
CA ALA A 80 2.77 -9.40 1.39
C ALA A 80 2.20 -8.00 1.09
N GLU A 81 2.59 -7.39 -0.03
CA GLU A 81 2.05 -6.09 -0.44
C GLU A 81 0.58 -6.16 -0.84
N THR A 82 0.15 -7.26 -1.46
CA THR A 82 -1.27 -7.49 -1.77
C THR A 82 -2.10 -7.57 -0.49
N GLU A 83 -1.65 -8.36 0.49
CA GLU A 83 -2.35 -8.44 1.78
C GLU A 83 -2.38 -7.11 2.51
N ARG A 84 -1.28 -6.35 2.46
CA ARG A 84 -1.20 -5.01 3.04
C ARG A 84 -2.22 -4.08 2.40
N ALA A 85 -2.29 -4.04 1.07
CA ALA A 85 -3.26 -3.24 0.33
C ALA A 85 -4.71 -3.63 0.68
N VAL A 86 -5.00 -4.93 0.81
CA VAL A 86 -6.31 -5.42 1.25
C VAL A 86 -6.64 -4.98 2.67
N ARG A 87 -5.68 -5.06 3.61
CA ARG A 87 -5.86 -4.59 4.99
C ARG A 87 -6.16 -3.08 5.03
N GLU A 88 -5.46 -2.30 4.22
CA GLU A 88 -5.65 -0.85 4.13
C GLU A 88 -6.99 -0.48 3.49
N ALA A 89 -7.39 -1.16 2.42
CA ALA A 89 -8.70 -0.99 1.80
C ALA A 89 -9.82 -1.33 2.79
N ASN A 90 -9.72 -2.46 3.47
CA ASN A 90 -10.70 -2.88 4.48
C ASN A 90 -10.75 -1.91 5.67
N ALA A 91 -9.61 -1.38 6.12
CA ALA A 91 -9.57 -0.34 7.15
C ALA A 91 -10.28 0.93 6.69
N THR A 92 -10.10 1.33 5.44
CA THR A 92 -10.76 2.50 4.84
C THR A 92 -12.27 2.30 4.73
N ILE A 93 -12.72 1.12 4.27
CA ILE A 93 -14.15 0.76 4.22
C ILE A 93 -14.75 0.77 5.64
N ARG A 94 -14.04 0.24 6.64
CA ARG A 94 -14.50 0.28 8.03
C ARG A 94 -14.67 1.71 8.54
N LYS A 95 -13.76 2.62 8.23
CA LYS A 95 -13.88 4.04 8.64
C LYS A 95 -15.16 4.67 8.11
N ILE A 96 -15.48 4.50 6.83
CA ILE A 96 -16.70 5.09 6.25
C ILE A 96 -17.97 4.40 6.74
N ARG A 97 -17.92 3.09 7.01
CA ARG A 97 -19.06 2.35 7.60
C ARG A 97 -19.31 2.76 9.04
N CYS A 98 -18.26 2.87 9.86
CA CYS A 98 -18.34 3.36 11.24
C CYS A 98 -18.94 4.77 11.34
N ALA A 99 -18.61 5.65 10.37
CA ALA A 99 -19.22 6.99 10.32
C ALA A 99 -20.74 6.95 10.03
N ARG A 100 -21.26 5.88 9.45
CA ARG A 100 -22.69 5.69 9.17
C ARG A 100 -23.40 4.88 10.25
N ASP A 101 -22.73 3.89 10.80
CA ASP A 101 -23.26 2.96 11.79
C ASP A 101 -22.17 2.61 12.83
N PRO A 102 -22.36 3.00 14.11
CA PRO A 102 -21.43 2.73 15.20
C PRO A 102 -21.08 1.26 15.41
N ALA A 103 -21.94 0.32 14.98
CA ALA A 103 -21.70 -1.11 15.10
C ALA A 103 -20.45 -1.58 14.33
N PHE A 104 -20.02 -0.84 13.31
CA PHE A 104 -18.85 -1.16 12.49
C PHE A 104 -17.54 -0.52 12.99
N CYS A 105 -17.59 0.19 14.11
CA CYS A 105 -16.40 0.82 14.68
C CYS A 105 -15.48 -0.24 15.35
N PRO A 106 -14.16 -0.04 15.35
CA PRO A 106 -13.23 -0.95 16.01
C PRO A 106 -13.55 -1.07 17.50
N GLN A 107 -13.73 -2.29 18.00
CA GLN A 107 -13.85 -2.55 19.43
C GLN A 107 -12.46 -2.49 20.09
N PRO A 108 -12.34 -1.96 21.32
CA PRO A 108 -11.10 -2.03 22.05
C PRO A 108 -10.69 -3.50 22.24
N PRO A 109 -9.38 -3.81 22.23
CA PRO A 109 -8.92 -5.17 22.51
C PRO A 109 -9.43 -5.61 23.90
N PRO A 110 -9.83 -6.89 24.06
CA PRO A 110 -10.26 -7.39 25.36
C PRO A 110 -9.12 -7.22 26.36
N GLU A 111 -9.43 -6.70 27.55
CA GLU A 111 -8.46 -6.57 28.63
C GLU A 111 -7.85 -7.95 28.95
N PRO A 112 -6.53 -8.05 29.17
CA PRO A 112 -5.91 -9.32 29.51
C PRO A 112 -6.47 -9.80 30.84
N GLU A 113 -7.12 -10.97 30.81
CA GLU A 113 -7.63 -11.64 32.01
C GLU A 113 -6.51 -11.75 33.05
N ALA A 114 -6.74 -11.18 34.24
CA ALA A 114 -5.76 -11.12 35.30
C ALA A 114 -5.27 -12.53 35.68
N ALA A 115 -3.98 -12.80 35.45
CA ALA A 115 -3.40 -14.11 35.74
C ALA A 115 -3.57 -14.47 37.23
N PRO A 116 -3.95 -15.72 37.56
CA PRO A 116 -4.15 -16.12 38.95
C PRO A 116 -2.86 -16.00 39.76
N ALA A 117 -2.94 -15.35 40.92
CA ALA A 117 -1.82 -15.09 41.81
C ALA A 117 -1.11 -16.40 42.22
N ARG A 118 0.16 -16.55 41.82
CA ARG A 118 1.00 -17.68 42.22
C ARG A 118 1.20 -17.68 43.74
N ARG A 119 0.60 -18.63 44.45
CA ARG A 119 0.88 -18.90 45.87
C ARG A 119 2.37 -19.23 46.04
N LYS A 120 3.12 -18.37 46.74
CA LYS A 120 4.51 -18.65 47.13
C LYS A 120 4.55 -19.84 48.09
N LYS A 121 5.01 -20.99 47.61
CA LYS A 121 5.29 -22.17 48.44
C LYS A 121 6.52 -21.86 49.30
N LYS A 122 6.32 -21.62 50.60
CA LYS A 122 7.41 -21.53 51.59
C LYS A 122 8.21 -22.83 51.51
N ARG A 123 9.44 -22.78 50.98
CA ARG A 123 10.42 -23.87 51.16
C ARG A 123 10.81 -23.85 52.63
N GLY A 124 10.33 -24.85 53.36
CA GLY A 124 10.76 -25.14 54.73
C GLY A 124 12.25 -25.47 54.72
N MET A 125 12.95 -24.79 55.61
CA MET A 125 14.34 -25.04 55.99
C MET A 125 14.34 -26.20 56.99
N LYS A 126 15.06 -27.28 56.70
CA LYS A 126 15.65 -28.23 57.65
C LYS A 126 16.61 -29.15 56.90
#